data_AF-A0A7S6SB04-F1
#
_entry.id   AF-A0A7S6SB04-F1
#
_cell.length_a   1.000
_cell.length_b   1.000
_cell.length_c   1.000
_cell.angle_alpha   90.00
_cell.angle_beta   90.00
_cell.angle_gamma   90.00
#
_symmetry.space_group_name_H-M   'P 1'
#
loop_
_entity.id
_entity.type
_entity.pdbx_description
1 polymer ?
#
loop_
_entity_poly.entity_id
_entity_poly.type
_entity_poly.pdbx_seq_one_letter_code
_entity_poly.pdbx_strand_id
1 'polypeptide(L)'
;MKTLLYILALITTVVAGLAQSSEQERLAKNFEAGGDLRGAARLYLELYEKAPDNQAYFDGVVRTFQGLQQLSGLLPIVTEHLVHHPSVQTALLAGTLSVKLGKSGTDFWNRALEIGNNSQETNAAVAKAQEDVFLLKDAINSYRKARDLSGSAWQYARQLQKLYAATGDYRSSVNEIFTMVNNTGDLTEALGLLAAVTATDSGLKAVDEAMAHLPSNTSDQLRLKLWHLQYNSKWPRALTLAEQIDDSEQAHGQALLQFADAARKAEQYDVALSAYSKASHASPNVALSAAYGSAQTLEQKLTQARTTLSAETLKEVLSNYQTIVDKYPTHPLSAQALLRIGQLQLTRLHNSEEARETLSLLANRWPGTSASWEGMLMLADIYYALGQTAQVADLINRVEGGPQEYSLIAKFKKADYLLFEHELGKARVLYQEVSLHPASLPANDAIERLRLILLSGDDSLAVSHYIRGLQLQAEQKHSESANSFLQAVHTAADPDLADQARIAVVQESLLLADTARAVQQLDSLIAKVPSTLFGDKALLLMADILTDKHEIQSAVAALTTLLVQYPNSIYTPLTRELIRKLRGDIQ
;
A
#
# COMPACT_ATOMS: atom_id res chain seq x y z
N MET A 1 20.48 -79.14 -18.07
CA MET A 1 19.83 -78.82 -16.77
C MET A 1 20.64 -77.87 -15.90
N LYS A 2 21.92 -78.14 -15.59
CA LYS A 2 22.75 -77.26 -14.73
C LYS A 2 22.92 -75.83 -15.27
N THR A 3 23.13 -75.63 -16.57
CA THR A 3 23.25 -74.30 -17.21
C THR A 3 21.95 -73.50 -17.20
N LEU A 4 20.79 -74.17 -17.32
CA LEU A 4 19.48 -73.51 -17.25
C LEU A 4 19.17 -73.02 -15.82
N LEU A 5 19.59 -73.80 -14.81
CA LEU A 5 19.49 -73.41 -13.39
C LEU A 5 20.38 -72.22 -13.03
N TYR A 6 21.58 -72.11 -13.62
CA TYR A 6 22.45 -70.94 -13.43
C TYR A 6 21.87 -69.68 -14.07
N ILE A 7 21.28 -69.78 -15.27
CA ILE A 7 20.62 -68.65 -15.94
C ILE A 7 19.36 -68.22 -15.17
N LEU A 8 18.57 -69.18 -14.67
CA LEU A 8 17.38 -68.87 -13.87
C LEU A 8 17.76 -68.24 -12.51
N ALA A 9 18.83 -68.70 -11.87
CA ALA A 9 19.36 -68.12 -10.63
C ALA A 9 19.95 -66.72 -10.85
N LEU A 10 20.61 -66.48 -12.00
CA LEU A 10 21.11 -65.16 -12.37
C LEU A 10 19.95 -64.18 -12.61
N ILE A 11 18.90 -64.62 -13.31
CA ILE A 11 17.70 -63.81 -13.58
C ILE A 11 16.94 -63.50 -12.28
N THR A 12 16.80 -64.46 -11.35
CA THR A 12 16.15 -64.19 -10.06
C THR A 12 16.95 -63.24 -9.17
N THR A 13 18.29 -63.30 -9.21
CA THR A 13 19.13 -62.32 -8.48
C THR A 13 19.04 -60.90 -9.05
N VAL A 14 18.91 -60.76 -10.37
CA VAL A 14 18.73 -59.44 -11.01
C VAL A 14 17.33 -58.87 -10.75
N VAL A 15 16.29 -59.69 -10.79
CA VAL A 15 14.91 -59.26 -10.49
C VAL A 15 14.74 -58.89 -9.01
N ALA A 16 15.38 -59.62 -8.09
CA ALA A 16 15.38 -59.27 -6.67
C ALA A 16 16.10 -57.95 -6.38
N GLY A 17 17.23 -57.68 -7.07
CA GLY A 17 17.95 -56.41 -6.97
C GLY A 17 17.14 -55.20 -7.45
N LEU A 18 16.40 -55.34 -8.56
CA LEU A 18 15.54 -54.27 -9.11
C LEU A 18 14.28 -54.01 -8.25
N ALA A 19 13.73 -55.05 -7.63
CA ALA A 19 12.62 -54.90 -6.69
C ALA A 19 13.06 -54.15 -5.41
N GLN A 20 14.26 -54.47 -4.90
CA GLN A 20 14.81 -53.83 -3.70
C GLN A 20 15.14 -52.34 -3.90
N SER A 21 15.69 -51.95 -5.06
CA SER A 21 16.00 -50.54 -5.37
C SER A 21 14.72 -49.69 -5.50
N SER A 22 13.65 -50.23 -6.08
CA SER A 22 12.36 -49.51 -6.21
C SER A 22 11.66 -49.30 -4.85
N GLU A 23 11.80 -50.24 -3.91
CA GLU A 23 11.30 -50.07 -2.54
C GLU A 23 12.11 -49.04 -1.74
N GLN A 24 13.44 -49.07 -1.86
CA GLN A 24 14.33 -48.06 -1.26
C GLN A 24 14.06 -46.64 -1.81
N GLU A 25 13.81 -46.50 -3.11
CA GLU A 25 13.47 -45.21 -3.72
C GLU A 25 12.15 -44.64 -3.19
N ARG A 26 11.12 -45.48 -3.07
CA ARG A 26 9.83 -45.08 -2.49
C ARG A 26 10.00 -44.65 -1.03
N LEU A 27 10.85 -45.36 -0.27
CA LEU A 27 11.15 -45.00 1.11
C LEU A 27 11.89 -43.67 1.22
N ALA A 28 12.87 -43.41 0.34
CA ALA A 28 13.59 -42.14 0.27
C ALA A 28 12.63 -40.97 -0.01
N LYS A 29 11.72 -41.12 -0.98
CA LYS A 29 10.68 -40.13 -1.30
C LYS A 29 9.74 -39.86 -0.12
N ASN A 30 9.35 -40.91 0.61
CA ASN A 30 8.49 -40.76 1.79
C ASN A 30 9.21 -40.03 2.95
N PHE A 31 10.50 -40.30 3.19
CA PHE A 31 11.27 -39.56 4.18
C PHE A 31 11.46 -38.09 3.77
N GLU A 32 11.73 -37.81 2.50
CA GLU A 32 11.83 -36.44 1.97
C GLU A 32 10.50 -35.68 2.16
N ALA A 33 9.37 -36.29 1.79
CA ALA A 33 8.04 -35.70 1.96
C ALA A 33 7.63 -35.53 3.44
N GLY A 34 8.13 -36.40 4.33
CA GLY A 34 7.90 -36.33 5.77
C GLY A 34 8.82 -35.36 6.52
N GLY A 35 9.77 -34.71 5.83
CA GLY A 35 10.71 -33.76 6.43
C GLY A 35 11.96 -34.38 7.07
N ASP A 36 12.11 -35.72 7.05
CA ASP A 36 13.34 -36.39 7.48
C ASP A 36 14.39 -36.39 6.35
N LEU A 37 15.02 -35.23 6.18
CA LEU A 37 16.02 -35.03 5.14
C LEU A 37 17.29 -35.88 5.37
N ARG A 38 17.62 -36.23 6.62
CA ARG A 38 18.81 -37.06 6.93
C ARG A 38 18.58 -38.51 6.52
N GLY A 39 17.40 -39.06 6.85
CA GLY A 39 16.98 -40.39 6.41
C GLY A 39 16.93 -40.49 4.89
N ALA A 40 16.34 -39.49 4.24
CA ALA A 40 16.26 -39.40 2.79
C ALA A 40 17.65 -39.30 2.13
N ALA A 41 18.54 -38.43 2.63
CA ALA A 41 19.89 -38.24 2.10
C ALA A 41 20.71 -39.54 2.09
N ARG A 42 20.66 -40.31 3.19
CA ARG A 42 21.33 -41.62 3.27
C ARG A 42 20.84 -42.58 2.18
N LEU A 43 19.51 -42.71 2.03
CA LEU A 43 18.94 -43.63 1.05
C LEU A 43 19.20 -43.19 -0.38
N TYR A 44 19.10 -41.90 -0.69
CA TYR A 44 19.45 -41.39 -2.02
C TYR A 44 20.93 -41.60 -2.36
N LEU A 45 21.83 -41.44 -1.38
CA LEU A 45 23.26 -41.71 -1.58
C LEU A 45 23.52 -43.19 -1.86
N GLU A 46 22.94 -44.10 -1.06
CA GLU A 46 23.06 -45.56 -1.29
C GLU A 46 22.50 -45.98 -2.66
N LEU A 47 21.39 -45.38 -3.09
CA LEU A 47 20.80 -45.62 -4.41
C LEU A 47 21.69 -45.11 -5.54
N TYR A 48 22.25 -43.91 -5.37
CA TYR A 48 23.16 -43.31 -6.34
C TYR A 48 24.47 -44.09 -6.47
N GLU A 49 25.07 -44.56 -5.37
CA GLU A 49 26.28 -45.40 -5.40
C GLU A 49 26.07 -46.73 -6.15
N LYS A 50 24.86 -47.32 -6.06
CA LYS A 50 24.50 -48.55 -6.77
C LYS A 50 24.18 -48.33 -8.25
N ALA A 51 23.64 -47.17 -8.59
CA ALA A 51 23.26 -46.81 -9.96
C ALA A 51 23.63 -45.34 -10.27
N PRO A 52 24.92 -45.04 -10.50
CA PRO A 52 25.39 -43.66 -10.71
C PRO A 52 24.80 -42.97 -11.95
N ASP A 53 24.39 -43.76 -12.95
CA ASP A 53 23.77 -43.26 -14.19
C ASP A 53 22.33 -42.78 -13.99
N ASN A 54 21.72 -43.04 -12.83
CA ASN A 54 20.32 -42.68 -12.57
C ASN A 54 20.21 -41.22 -12.07
N GLN A 55 19.80 -40.33 -12.98
CA GLN A 55 19.62 -38.89 -12.70
C GLN A 55 18.70 -38.62 -11.50
N ALA A 56 17.62 -39.40 -11.33
CA ALA A 56 16.67 -39.17 -10.24
C ALA A 56 17.30 -39.41 -8.86
N TYR A 57 18.26 -40.34 -8.76
CA TYR A 57 19.00 -40.62 -7.53
C TYR A 57 20.00 -39.51 -7.24
N PHE A 58 20.75 -39.06 -8.26
CA PHE A 58 21.63 -37.91 -8.15
C PHE A 58 20.88 -36.64 -7.71
N ASP A 59 19.74 -36.33 -8.34
CA ASP A 59 18.92 -35.16 -7.98
C ASP A 59 18.41 -35.26 -6.53
N GLY A 60 18.07 -36.47 -6.06
CA GLY A 60 17.70 -36.72 -4.67
C GLY A 60 18.85 -36.44 -3.70
N VAL A 61 20.08 -36.86 -4.02
CA VAL A 61 21.29 -36.51 -3.26
C VAL A 61 21.48 -35.00 -3.22
N VAL A 62 21.42 -34.32 -4.36
CA VAL A 62 21.59 -32.86 -4.45
C VAL A 62 20.57 -32.12 -3.58
N ARG A 63 19.27 -32.41 -3.74
CA ARG A 63 18.20 -31.73 -2.98
C ARG A 63 18.34 -31.94 -1.47
N THR A 64 18.56 -33.18 -1.04
CA THR A 64 18.63 -33.50 0.39
C THR A 64 19.89 -32.94 1.05
N PHE A 65 21.04 -32.99 0.38
CA PHE A 65 22.28 -32.39 0.91
C PHE A 65 22.21 -30.87 0.95
N GLN A 66 21.60 -30.21 -0.05
CA GLN A 66 21.37 -28.76 -0.01
C GLN A 66 20.40 -28.37 1.12
N GLY A 67 19.30 -29.13 1.30
CA GLY A 67 18.35 -28.93 2.40
C GLY A 67 19.00 -29.07 3.78
N LEU A 68 19.98 -29.97 3.92
CA LEU A 68 20.77 -30.17 5.13
C LEU A 68 21.97 -29.21 5.28
N GLN A 69 22.20 -28.30 4.32
CA GLN A 69 23.38 -27.44 4.25
C GLN A 69 24.72 -28.20 4.24
N GLN A 70 24.73 -29.46 3.76
CA GLN A 70 25.92 -30.32 3.68
C GLN A 70 26.71 -30.09 2.39
N LEU A 71 27.04 -28.83 2.08
CA LEU A 71 27.63 -28.44 0.81
C LEU A 71 29.04 -29.03 0.60
N SER A 72 29.84 -29.12 1.67
CA SER A 72 31.20 -29.66 1.62
C SER A 72 31.24 -31.14 1.24
N GLY A 73 30.23 -31.92 1.66
CA GLY A 73 30.09 -33.34 1.28
C GLY A 73 29.48 -33.52 -0.10
N LEU A 74 28.63 -32.57 -0.53
CA LEU A 74 27.98 -32.61 -1.84
C LEU A 74 28.95 -32.30 -2.98
N LEU A 75 29.86 -31.33 -2.81
CA LEU A 75 30.74 -30.89 -3.89
C LEU A 75 31.54 -32.04 -4.52
N PRO A 76 32.25 -32.92 -3.78
CA PRO A 76 32.96 -34.06 -4.35
C PRO A 76 32.05 -34.97 -5.20
N ILE A 77 30.85 -35.27 -4.72
CA ILE A 77 29.87 -36.12 -5.41
C ILE A 77 29.45 -35.47 -6.75
N VAL A 78 29.14 -34.17 -6.73
CA VAL A 78 28.78 -33.42 -7.94
C VAL A 78 29.94 -33.36 -8.92
N THR A 79 31.18 -33.16 -8.44
CA THR A 79 32.36 -33.11 -9.31
C THR A 79 32.68 -34.45 -9.95
N GLU A 80 32.53 -35.56 -9.22
CA GLU A 80 32.69 -36.92 -9.76
C GLU A 80 31.60 -37.23 -10.79
N HIS A 81 30.34 -36.91 -10.46
CA HIS A 81 29.23 -37.05 -11.39
C HIS A 81 29.46 -36.27 -12.69
N LEU A 82 29.99 -35.05 -12.61
CA LEU A 82 30.31 -34.22 -13.78
C LEU A 82 31.36 -34.84 -14.70
N VAL A 83 32.34 -35.58 -14.15
CA VAL A 83 33.37 -36.25 -14.95
C VAL A 83 32.77 -37.40 -15.76
N HIS A 84 31.87 -38.18 -15.17
CA HIS A 84 31.26 -39.34 -15.81
C HIS A 84 30.04 -39.00 -16.67
N HIS A 85 29.27 -37.99 -16.28
CA HIS A 85 28.07 -37.51 -16.95
C HIS A 85 28.15 -35.99 -17.20
N PRO A 86 28.98 -35.55 -18.18
CA PRO A 86 29.13 -34.13 -18.46
C PRO A 86 27.79 -33.49 -18.86
N SER A 87 27.34 -32.54 -18.06
CA SER A 87 26.15 -31.73 -18.35
C SER A 87 26.39 -30.28 -17.94
N VAL A 88 25.70 -29.36 -18.62
CA VAL A 88 25.74 -27.93 -18.27
C VAL A 88 25.24 -27.73 -16.84
N GLN A 89 24.13 -28.37 -16.47
CA GLN A 89 23.48 -28.22 -15.17
C GLN A 89 24.39 -28.68 -14.02
N THR A 90 25.06 -29.83 -14.18
CA THR A 90 25.98 -30.36 -13.17
C THR A 90 27.21 -29.44 -13.01
N ALA A 91 27.73 -28.90 -14.13
CA ALA A 91 28.84 -27.96 -14.09
C ALA A 91 28.48 -26.63 -13.41
N LEU A 92 27.29 -26.08 -13.69
CA LEU A 92 26.77 -24.90 -12.99
C LEU A 92 26.63 -25.14 -11.49
N LEU A 93 26.08 -26.29 -11.09
CA LEU A 93 25.94 -26.68 -9.69
C LEU A 93 27.31 -26.76 -9.00
N ALA A 94 28.30 -27.40 -9.62
CA ALA A 94 29.66 -27.50 -9.08
C ALA A 94 30.30 -26.12 -8.86
N GLY A 95 30.15 -25.20 -9.83
CA GLY A 95 30.64 -23.83 -9.72
C GLY A 95 29.97 -23.07 -8.56
N THR A 96 28.64 -23.13 -8.48
CA THR A 96 27.84 -22.51 -7.42
C THR A 96 28.20 -23.04 -6.03
N LEU A 97 28.34 -24.35 -5.87
CA LEU A 97 28.75 -24.97 -4.61
C LEU A 97 30.17 -24.56 -4.22
N SER A 98 31.09 -24.47 -5.18
CA SER A 98 32.47 -24.05 -4.94
C SER A 98 32.54 -22.64 -4.36
N VAL A 99 31.79 -21.69 -4.94
CA VAL A 99 31.72 -20.30 -4.43
C VAL A 99 31.08 -20.24 -3.05
N LYS A 100 30.00 -20.98 -2.80
CA LYS A 100 29.38 -21.07 -1.47
C LYS A 100 30.32 -21.62 -0.39
N LEU A 101 31.32 -22.39 -0.78
CA LEU A 101 32.38 -22.94 0.09
C LEU A 101 33.62 -22.05 0.17
N GLY A 102 33.58 -20.83 -0.39
CA GLY A 102 34.70 -19.88 -0.37
C GLY A 102 35.82 -20.18 -1.37
N LYS A 103 35.55 -21.00 -2.40
CA LYS A 103 36.49 -21.32 -3.49
C LYS A 103 36.06 -20.66 -4.80
N SER A 104 36.92 -20.66 -5.82
CA SER A 104 36.54 -20.20 -7.15
C SER A 104 35.62 -21.21 -7.86
N GLY A 105 34.58 -20.73 -8.54
CA GLY A 105 33.71 -21.53 -9.42
C GLY A 105 34.09 -21.45 -10.90
N THR A 106 35.08 -20.64 -11.27
CA THR A 106 35.39 -20.27 -12.66
C THR A 106 35.65 -21.47 -13.58
N ASP A 107 36.43 -22.45 -13.13
CA ASP A 107 36.76 -23.62 -13.95
C ASP A 107 35.51 -24.45 -14.30
N PHE A 108 34.58 -24.57 -13.35
CA PHE A 108 33.32 -25.28 -13.58
C PHE A 108 32.39 -24.51 -14.52
N TRP A 109 32.34 -23.19 -14.43
CA TRP A 109 31.55 -22.38 -15.39
C TRP A 109 32.16 -22.38 -16.79
N ASN A 110 33.48 -22.34 -16.92
CA ASN A 110 34.16 -22.54 -18.20
C ASN A 110 33.84 -23.92 -18.77
N ARG A 111 33.85 -24.95 -17.94
CA ARG A 111 33.44 -26.29 -18.35
C ARG A 111 31.98 -26.36 -18.79
N ALA A 112 31.08 -25.64 -18.12
CA ALA A 112 29.69 -25.52 -18.55
C ALA A 112 29.58 -24.88 -19.94
N LEU A 113 30.35 -23.81 -20.20
CA LEU A 113 30.42 -23.15 -21.51
C LEU A 113 30.96 -24.10 -22.59
N GLU A 114 31.99 -24.89 -22.30
CA GLU A 114 32.50 -25.90 -23.24
C GLU A 114 31.45 -26.96 -23.60
N ILE A 115 30.79 -27.54 -22.60
CA ILE A 115 29.75 -28.57 -22.80
C ILE A 115 28.57 -28.00 -23.60
N GLY A 116 28.16 -26.77 -23.29
CA GLY A 116 27.06 -26.07 -23.95
C GLY A 116 27.46 -25.35 -25.25
N ASN A 117 28.64 -25.62 -25.80
CA ASN A 117 29.16 -25.01 -27.04
C ASN A 117 29.16 -23.48 -27.05
N ASN A 118 29.33 -22.86 -25.88
CA ASN A 118 29.31 -21.42 -25.68
C ASN A 118 28.05 -20.76 -26.27
N SER A 119 26.91 -21.46 -26.22
CA SER A 119 25.64 -20.93 -26.74
C SER A 119 25.13 -19.73 -25.94
N GLN A 120 24.19 -18.99 -26.52
CA GLN A 120 23.47 -17.92 -25.83
C GLN A 120 22.83 -18.43 -24.52
N GLU A 121 22.13 -19.55 -24.57
CA GLU A 121 21.43 -20.16 -23.43
C GLU A 121 22.42 -20.54 -22.32
N THR A 122 23.57 -21.10 -22.71
CA THR A 122 24.60 -21.53 -21.77
C THR A 122 25.25 -20.33 -21.08
N ASN A 123 25.55 -19.26 -21.83
CA ASN A 123 26.06 -18.02 -21.25
C ASN A 123 25.06 -17.38 -20.27
N ALA A 124 23.78 -17.39 -20.60
CA ALA A 124 22.73 -16.88 -19.72
C ALA A 124 22.57 -17.74 -18.45
N ALA A 125 22.72 -19.07 -18.57
CA ALA A 125 22.68 -19.98 -17.42
C ALA A 125 23.88 -19.80 -16.48
N VAL A 126 25.08 -19.58 -17.04
CA VAL A 126 26.27 -19.20 -16.27
C VAL A 126 26.07 -17.86 -15.55
N ALA A 127 25.54 -16.85 -16.27
CA ALA A 127 25.26 -15.55 -15.69
C ALA A 127 24.29 -15.65 -14.50
N LYS A 128 23.24 -16.45 -14.63
CA LYS A 128 22.28 -16.69 -13.56
C LYS A 128 22.92 -17.39 -12.35
N ALA A 129 23.77 -18.39 -12.58
CA ALA A 129 24.48 -19.09 -11.51
C ALA A 129 25.43 -18.15 -10.75
N GLN A 130 26.12 -17.23 -11.45
CA GLN A 130 26.97 -16.20 -10.86
C GLN A 130 26.17 -15.18 -10.05
N GLU A 131 25.00 -14.76 -10.56
CA GLU A 131 24.06 -13.89 -9.84
C GLU A 131 23.61 -14.51 -8.51
N ASP A 132 23.26 -15.80 -8.52
CA ASP A 132 22.78 -16.54 -7.33
C ASP A 132 23.83 -16.65 -6.20
N VAL A 133 25.11 -16.40 -6.52
CA VAL A 133 26.21 -16.36 -5.55
C VAL A 133 26.84 -14.97 -5.41
N PHE A 134 26.12 -13.93 -5.84
CA PHE A 134 26.51 -12.52 -5.71
C PHE A 134 27.82 -12.13 -6.41
N LEU A 135 28.26 -12.88 -7.41
CA LEU A 135 29.38 -12.48 -8.29
C LEU A 135 28.86 -11.57 -9.41
N LEU A 136 28.38 -10.38 -9.02
CA LEU A 136 27.59 -9.51 -9.89
C LEU A 136 28.34 -9.03 -11.15
N LYS A 137 29.64 -8.74 -11.03
CA LYS A 137 30.46 -8.32 -12.19
C LYS A 137 30.64 -9.44 -13.22
N ASP A 138 30.81 -10.67 -12.76
CA ASP A 138 30.93 -11.83 -13.65
C ASP A 138 29.59 -12.12 -14.32
N ALA A 139 28.49 -12.07 -13.56
CA ALA A 139 27.13 -12.20 -14.09
C ALA A 139 26.83 -11.17 -15.20
N ILE A 140 27.24 -9.91 -15.01
CA ILE A 140 27.13 -8.86 -16.04
C ILE A 140 27.87 -9.28 -17.32
N ASN A 141 29.12 -9.73 -17.20
CA ASN A 141 29.92 -10.13 -18.36
C ASN A 141 29.29 -11.30 -19.12
N SER A 142 28.80 -12.31 -18.40
CA SER A 142 28.15 -13.47 -19.01
C SER A 142 26.79 -13.12 -19.64
N TYR A 143 25.98 -12.26 -19.03
CA TYR A 143 24.73 -11.78 -19.67
C TYR A 143 25.00 -10.92 -20.90
N ARG A 144 26.03 -10.07 -20.88
CA ARG A 144 26.45 -9.32 -22.08
C ARG A 144 26.88 -10.26 -23.20
N LYS A 145 27.66 -11.30 -22.88
CA LYS A 145 28.07 -12.30 -23.87
C LYS A 145 26.87 -13.05 -24.44
N ALA A 146 25.91 -13.44 -23.59
CA ALA A 146 24.67 -14.04 -24.04
C ALA A 146 23.88 -13.12 -24.97
N ARG A 147 23.78 -11.81 -24.66
CA ARG A 147 23.15 -10.81 -25.52
C ARG A 147 23.85 -10.70 -26.88
N ASP A 148 25.17 -10.61 -26.89
CA ASP A 148 25.94 -10.49 -28.14
C ASP A 148 25.69 -11.70 -29.05
N LEU A 149 25.60 -12.90 -28.47
CA LEU A 149 25.31 -14.14 -29.20
C LEU A 149 23.87 -14.22 -29.71
N SER A 150 22.93 -13.54 -29.07
CA SER A 150 21.53 -13.56 -29.50
C SER A 150 21.23 -12.66 -30.69
N GLY A 151 22.12 -11.72 -30.99
CA GLY A 151 21.90 -10.71 -32.02
C GLY A 151 20.81 -9.70 -31.67
N SER A 152 20.26 -9.73 -30.45
CA SER A 152 19.22 -8.80 -30.00
C SER A 152 19.80 -7.75 -29.04
N ALA A 153 19.66 -6.47 -29.38
CA ALA A 153 20.14 -5.37 -28.55
C ALA A 153 19.43 -5.26 -27.18
N TRP A 154 18.24 -5.84 -27.03
CA TRP A 154 17.42 -5.72 -25.81
C TRP A 154 17.46 -6.97 -24.92
N GLN A 155 17.87 -8.13 -25.45
CA GLN A 155 17.77 -9.36 -24.68
C GLN A 155 18.60 -9.29 -23.40
N TYR A 156 18.06 -9.78 -22.31
CA TYR A 156 18.64 -9.68 -20.97
C TYR A 156 18.74 -8.25 -20.39
N ALA A 157 18.08 -7.24 -20.99
CA ALA A 157 18.12 -5.86 -20.47
C ALA A 157 17.60 -5.76 -19.04
N ARG A 158 16.57 -6.52 -18.69
CA ARG A 158 16.05 -6.51 -17.31
C ARG A 158 17.07 -7.05 -16.29
N GLN A 159 17.76 -8.12 -16.64
CA GLN A 159 18.79 -8.74 -15.81
C GLN A 159 19.99 -7.80 -15.66
N LEU A 160 20.48 -7.25 -16.78
CA LEU A 160 21.61 -6.32 -16.80
C LEU A 160 21.29 -5.03 -16.05
N GLN A 161 20.09 -4.46 -16.23
CA GLN A 161 19.62 -3.30 -15.47
C GLN A 161 19.74 -3.52 -13.96
N LYS A 162 19.20 -4.65 -13.44
CA LYS A 162 19.25 -4.98 -12.01
C LYS A 162 20.68 -5.09 -11.51
N LEU A 163 21.54 -5.79 -12.26
CA LEU A 163 22.94 -5.99 -11.89
C LEU A 163 23.74 -4.68 -11.91
N TYR A 164 23.52 -3.82 -12.90
CA TYR A 164 24.14 -2.50 -12.96
C TYR A 164 23.68 -1.62 -11.79
N ALA A 165 22.39 -1.60 -11.46
CA ALA A 165 21.88 -0.87 -10.31
C ALA A 165 22.48 -1.39 -8.98
N ALA A 166 22.60 -2.71 -8.83
CA ALA A 166 23.18 -3.34 -7.63
C ALA A 166 24.70 -3.10 -7.49
N THR A 167 25.41 -2.90 -8.60
CA THR A 167 26.85 -2.61 -8.61
C THR A 167 27.19 -1.12 -8.59
N GLY A 168 26.17 -0.25 -8.60
CA GLY A 168 26.32 1.21 -8.59
C GLY A 168 26.61 1.82 -9.97
N ASP A 169 26.60 1.04 -11.04
CA ASP A 169 26.71 1.55 -12.43
C ASP A 169 25.35 2.06 -12.92
N TYR A 170 24.89 3.15 -12.32
CA TYR A 170 23.57 3.70 -12.61
C TYR A 170 23.43 4.19 -14.05
N ARG A 171 24.50 4.65 -14.70
CA ARG A 171 24.47 5.06 -16.11
C ARG A 171 24.10 3.87 -17.00
N SER A 172 24.78 2.74 -16.83
CA SER A 172 24.44 1.53 -17.60
C SER A 172 23.05 1.03 -17.24
N SER A 173 22.65 1.08 -15.96
CA SER A 173 21.29 0.74 -15.55
C SER A 173 20.21 1.56 -16.27
N VAL A 174 20.36 2.88 -16.33
CA VAL A 174 19.38 3.77 -16.99
C VAL A 174 19.34 3.51 -18.49
N ASN A 175 20.49 3.27 -19.13
CA ASN A 175 20.55 2.91 -20.54
C ASN A 175 19.77 1.62 -20.82
N GLU A 176 19.89 0.60 -19.97
CA GLU A 176 19.11 -0.63 -20.12
C GLU A 176 17.59 -0.37 -19.99
N ILE A 177 17.16 0.52 -19.09
CA ILE A 177 15.74 0.91 -18.99
C ILE A 177 15.27 1.55 -20.31
N PHE A 178 16.07 2.44 -20.90
CA PHE A 178 15.74 3.05 -22.20
C PHE A 178 15.75 2.03 -23.34
N THR A 179 16.67 1.07 -23.32
CA THR A 179 16.67 -0.06 -24.25
C THR A 179 15.37 -0.86 -24.13
N MET A 180 14.89 -1.14 -22.91
CA MET A 180 13.64 -1.87 -22.70
C MET A 180 12.43 -1.11 -23.25
N VAL A 181 12.23 0.15 -22.86
CA VAL A 181 11.05 0.92 -23.29
C VAL A 181 11.03 1.16 -24.80
N ASN A 182 12.19 1.40 -25.42
CA ASN A 182 12.29 1.59 -26.87
C ASN A 182 11.93 0.31 -27.67
N ASN A 183 12.04 -0.87 -27.06
CA ASN A 183 11.74 -2.14 -27.73
C ASN A 183 10.37 -2.73 -27.36
N THR A 184 9.87 -2.45 -26.15
CA THR A 184 8.63 -3.05 -25.62
C THR A 184 7.45 -2.08 -25.60
N GLY A 185 7.71 -0.77 -25.54
CA GLY A 185 6.69 0.25 -25.24
C GLY A 185 6.18 0.20 -23.80
N ASP A 186 6.78 -0.61 -22.91
CA ASP A 186 6.34 -0.71 -21.51
C ASP A 186 6.86 0.47 -20.68
N LEU A 187 6.15 1.59 -20.82
CA LEU A 187 6.45 2.81 -20.09
C LEU A 187 6.24 2.63 -18.57
N THR A 188 5.26 1.81 -18.16
CA THR A 188 4.95 1.61 -16.75
C THR A 188 6.11 0.95 -16.02
N GLU A 189 6.69 -0.12 -16.59
CA GLU A 189 7.89 -0.75 -16.03
C GLU A 189 9.06 0.24 -16.02
N ALA A 190 9.30 0.95 -17.11
CA ALA A 190 10.41 1.90 -17.21
C ALA A 190 10.36 2.99 -16.14
N LEU A 191 9.18 3.59 -15.92
CA LEU A 191 8.99 4.61 -14.89
C LEU A 191 9.18 4.06 -13.48
N GLY A 192 8.71 2.85 -13.21
CA GLY A 192 8.94 2.17 -11.93
C GLY A 192 10.43 1.94 -11.65
N LEU A 193 11.20 1.56 -12.68
CA LEU A 193 12.64 1.35 -12.57
C LEU A 193 13.42 2.65 -12.42
N LEU A 194 13.05 3.69 -13.15
CA LEU A 194 13.66 5.01 -13.00
C LEU A 194 13.43 5.55 -11.59
N ALA A 195 12.21 5.44 -11.06
CA ALA A 195 11.90 5.84 -9.68
C ALA A 195 12.74 5.06 -8.64
N ALA A 196 13.02 3.78 -8.88
CA ALA A 196 13.89 3.00 -8.01
C ALA A 196 15.36 3.45 -8.10
N VAL A 197 15.85 3.79 -9.30
CA VAL A 197 17.22 4.28 -9.50
C VAL A 197 17.43 5.67 -8.88
N THR A 198 16.44 6.57 -8.97
CA THR A 198 16.53 7.93 -8.41
C THR A 198 16.51 7.97 -6.89
N ALA A 199 16.30 6.84 -6.20
CA ALA A 199 16.37 6.76 -4.73
C ALA A 199 17.77 7.03 -4.15
N THR A 200 18.81 7.11 -4.99
CA THR A 200 20.19 7.45 -4.60
C THR A 200 20.66 8.70 -5.34
N ASP A 201 21.49 9.54 -4.72
CA ASP A 201 22.02 10.76 -5.37
C ASP A 201 22.78 10.46 -6.66
N SER A 202 23.56 9.37 -6.68
CA SER A 202 24.28 8.92 -7.88
C SER A 202 23.34 8.43 -8.97
N GLY A 203 22.28 7.72 -8.60
CA GLY A 203 21.26 7.27 -9.54
C GLY A 203 20.43 8.43 -10.10
N LEU A 204 20.08 9.41 -9.27
CA LEU A 204 19.42 10.64 -9.70
C LEU A 204 20.26 11.41 -10.72
N LYS A 205 21.57 11.60 -10.46
CA LYS A 205 22.48 12.24 -11.42
C LYS A 205 22.55 11.48 -12.74
N ALA A 206 22.61 10.15 -12.70
CA ALA A 206 22.62 9.33 -13.91
C ALA A 206 21.32 9.49 -14.72
N VAL A 207 20.17 9.55 -14.05
CA VAL A 207 18.87 9.82 -14.69
C VAL A 207 18.82 11.23 -15.27
N ASP A 208 19.27 12.25 -14.54
CA ASP A 208 19.34 13.64 -15.02
C ASP A 208 20.19 13.76 -16.30
N GLU A 209 21.38 13.17 -16.30
CA GLU A 209 22.26 13.13 -17.48
C GLU A 209 21.58 12.43 -18.66
N ALA A 210 20.97 11.27 -18.42
CA ALA A 210 20.31 10.50 -19.46
C ALA A 210 19.09 11.24 -20.05
N MET A 211 18.29 11.91 -19.22
CA MET A 211 17.13 12.70 -19.63
C MET A 211 17.52 13.96 -20.42
N ALA A 212 18.68 14.57 -20.11
CA ALA A 212 19.20 15.71 -20.86
C ALA A 212 19.56 15.36 -22.31
N HIS A 213 19.97 14.12 -22.57
CA HIS A 213 20.32 13.61 -23.89
C HIS A 213 19.20 12.81 -24.57
N LEU A 214 18.11 12.50 -23.86
CA LEU A 214 16.98 11.79 -24.44
C LEU A 214 16.36 12.64 -25.56
N PRO A 215 16.06 12.09 -26.75
CA PRO A 215 15.34 12.81 -27.79
C PRO A 215 13.88 13.10 -27.38
N SER A 216 13.16 13.85 -28.21
CA SER A 216 11.75 14.21 -27.99
C SER A 216 10.90 13.83 -29.20
N ASN A 217 11.25 12.71 -29.86
CA ASN A 217 10.70 12.38 -31.18
C ASN A 217 9.50 11.42 -31.10
N THR A 218 9.37 10.70 -30.00
CA THR A 218 8.30 9.72 -29.76
C THR A 218 7.52 10.10 -28.50
N SER A 219 6.25 9.71 -28.41
CA SER A 219 5.45 9.95 -27.20
C SER A 219 6.11 9.37 -25.93
N ASP A 220 6.64 8.15 -25.97
CA ASP A 220 7.27 7.53 -24.80
C ASP A 220 8.42 8.37 -24.25
N GLN A 221 9.27 8.92 -25.13
CA GLN A 221 10.34 9.84 -24.75
C GLN A 221 9.82 11.13 -24.13
N LEU A 222 8.74 11.70 -24.66
CA LEU A 222 8.10 12.88 -24.06
C LEU A 222 7.54 12.53 -22.66
N ARG A 223 6.92 11.36 -22.50
CA ARG A 223 6.37 10.90 -21.22
C ARG A 223 7.45 10.62 -20.17
N LEU A 224 8.60 10.08 -20.57
CA LEU A 224 9.78 9.93 -19.70
C LEU A 224 10.29 11.29 -19.21
N LYS A 225 10.38 12.28 -20.11
CA LYS A 225 10.74 13.65 -19.75
C LYS A 225 9.68 14.33 -18.88
N LEU A 226 8.41 14.08 -19.13
CA LEU A 226 7.31 14.61 -18.31
C LEU A 226 7.44 14.11 -16.87
N TRP A 227 7.60 12.80 -16.69
CA TRP A 227 7.85 12.20 -15.39
C TRP A 227 9.08 12.81 -14.71
N HIS A 228 10.18 13.00 -15.44
CA HIS A 228 11.40 13.60 -14.91
C HIS A 228 11.19 15.05 -14.42
N LEU A 229 10.43 15.85 -15.15
CA LEU A 229 10.08 17.21 -14.75
C LEU A 229 9.18 17.21 -13.50
N GLN A 230 8.21 16.30 -13.42
CA GLN A 230 7.34 16.14 -12.24
C GLN A 230 8.15 15.71 -11.02
N TYR A 231 9.04 14.73 -11.18
CA TYR A 231 9.93 14.25 -10.12
C TYR A 231 10.81 15.38 -9.56
N ASN A 232 11.32 16.24 -10.43
CA ASN A 232 12.12 17.41 -10.06
C ASN A 232 11.28 18.66 -9.69
N SER A 233 9.97 18.51 -9.49
CA SER A 233 9.04 19.61 -9.14
C SER A 233 9.03 20.80 -10.12
N LYS A 234 9.40 20.58 -11.39
CA LYS A 234 9.40 21.59 -12.46
C LYS A 234 8.03 21.67 -13.15
N TRP A 235 6.97 21.82 -12.36
CA TRP A 235 5.57 21.69 -12.78
C TRP A 235 5.13 22.63 -13.91
N PRO A 236 5.52 23.92 -13.96
CA PRO A 236 5.17 24.78 -15.10
C PRO A 236 5.73 24.29 -16.43
N ARG A 237 6.97 23.77 -16.42
CA ARG A 237 7.59 23.18 -17.62
C ARG A 237 6.95 21.84 -17.97
N ALA A 238 6.57 21.07 -16.95
CA ALA A 238 5.87 19.80 -17.11
C ALA A 238 4.51 20.02 -17.80
N LEU A 239 3.79 21.10 -17.47
CA LEU A 239 2.53 21.48 -18.12
C LEU A 239 2.73 21.76 -19.62
N THR A 240 3.75 22.56 -19.99
CA THR A 240 4.07 22.80 -21.40
C THR A 240 4.36 21.51 -22.17
N LEU A 241 5.03 20.54 -21.53
CA LEU A 241 5.30 19.24 -22.14
C LEU A 241 4.05 18.36 -22.22
N ALA A 242 3.15 18.44 -21.24
CA ALA A 242 1.86 17.76 -21.27
C ALA A 242 0.97 18.26 -22.41
N GLU A 243 1.00 19.56 -22.72
CA GLU A 243 0.34 20.14 -23.90
C GLU A 243 0.89 19.54 -25.20
N GLN A 244 2.22 19.48 -25.32
CA GLN A 244 2.86 18.87 -26.49
C GLN A 244 2.48 17.39 -26.65
N ILE A 245 2.40 16.65 -25.53
CA ILE A 245 1.97 15.24 -25.55
C ILE A 245 0.52 15.15 -26.04
N ASP A 246 -0.39 15.94 -25.47
CA ASP A 246 -1.81 15.95 -25.83
C ASP A 246 -2.03 16.22 -27.33
N ASP A 247 -1.32 17.22 -27.86
CA ASP A 247 -1.35 17.58 -29.28
C ASP A 247 -0.76 16.46 -30.16
N SER A 248 0.40 15.91 -29.78
CA SER A 248 1.11 14.89 -30.56
C SER A 248 0.36 13.55 -30.64
N GLU A 249 -0.35 13.20 -29.58
CA GLU A 249 -1.15 11.97 -29.50
C GLU A 249 -2.58 12.17 -29.97
N GLN A 250 -2.99 13.40 -30.26
CA GLN A 250 -4.39 13.77 -30.50
C GLN A 250 -5.29 13.29 -29.35
N ALA A 251 -4.82 13.46 -28.12
CA ALA A 251 -5.49 12.96 -26.92
C ALA A 251 -6.74 13.76 -26.55
N HIS A 252 -7.00 14.87 -27.25
CA HIS A 252 -8.20 15.71 -27.09
C HIS A 252 -8.46 16.07 -25.61
N GLY A 253 -7.44 16.62 -24.95
CA GLY A 253 -7.46 17.07 -23.55
C GLY A 253 -7.31 15.96 -22.51
N GLN A 254 -7.27 14.68 -22.90
CA GLN A 254 -7.14 13.57 -21.96
C GLN A 254 -5.78 13.55 -21.27
N ALA A 255 -4.68 13.87 -21.99
CA ALA A 255 -3.35 13.92 -21.39
C ALA A 255 -3.21 15.11 -20.45
N LEU A 256 -3.83 16.25 -20.80
CA LEU A 256 -3.93 17.42 -19.92
C LEU A 256 -4.73 17.14 -18.65
N LEU A 257 -5.85 16.42 -18.76
CA LEU A 257 -6.66 16.01 -17.61
C LEU A 257 -5.86 15.11 -16.66
N GLN A 258 -5.16 14.10 -17.20
CA GLN A 258 -4.29 13.22 -16.41
C GLN A 258 -3.16 14.00 -15.72
N PHE A 259 -2.54 14.96 -16.43
CA PHE A 259 -1.53 15.83 -15.86
C PHE A 259 -2.09 16.71 -14.74
N ALA A 260 -3.27 17.29 -14.93
CA ALA A 260 -3.95 18.11 -13.93
C ALA A 260 -4.24 17.32 -12.64
N ASP A 261 -4.75 16.09 -12.77
CA ASP A 261 -4.99 15.18 -11.65
C ASP A 261 -3.69 14.84 -10.89
N ALA A 262 -2.59 14.60 -11.63
CA ALA A 262 -1.28 14.35 -11.03
C ALA A 262 -0.74 15.57 -10.29
N ALA A 263 -0.82 16.76 -10.90
CA ALA A 263 -0.41 18.02 -10.27
C ALA A 263 -1.22 18.32 -9.01
N ARG A 264 -2.54 18.08 -9.03
CA ARG A 264 -3.42 18.23 -7.87
C ARG A 264 -3.04 17.30 -6.73
N LYS A 265 -2.79 16.01 -7.03
CA LYS A 265 -2.33 15.02 -6.03
C LYS A 265 -0.96 15.38 -5.45
N ALA A 266 -0.11 16.06 -6.21
CA ALA A 266 1.18 16.59 -5.76
C ALA A 266 1.06 17.98 -5.09
N GLU A 267 -0.16 18.42 -4.76
CA GLU A 267 -0.47 19.70 -4.10
C GLU A 267 -0.05 20.94 -4.91
N GLN A 268 0.19 20.79 -6.21
CA GLN A 268 0.55 21.88 -7.12
C GLN A 268 -0.71 22.54 -7.69
N TYR A 269 -1.52 23.12 -6.81
CA TYR A 269 -2.88 23.52 -7.14
C TYR A 269 -2.97 24.54 -8.28
N ASP A 270 -2.09 25.54 -8.33
CA ASP A 270 -2.14 26.55 -9.40
C ASP A 270 -1.84 25.96 -10.78
N VAL A 271 -0.88 25.02 -10.84
CA VAL A 271 -0.55 24.31 -12.09
C VAL A 271 -1.68 23.37 -12.48
N ALA A 272 -2.29 22.67 -11.52
CA ALA A 272 -3.44 21.81 -11.75
C ALA A 272 -4.63 22.61 -12.31
N LEU A 273 -4.96 23.77 -11.72
CA LEU A 273 -6.03 24.64 -12.20
C LEU A 273 -5.76 25.15 -13.62
N SER A 274 -4.52 25.53 -13.93
CA SER A 274 -4.13 25.92 -15.29
C SER A 274 -4.31 24.76 -16.28
N ALA A 275 -3.93 23.55 -15.91
CA ALA A 275 -4.09 22.35 -16.73
C ALA A 275 -5.56 21.97 -16.94
N TYR A 276 -6.40 21.99 -15.90
CA TYR A 276 -7.85 21.77 -16.03
C TYR A 276 -8.50 22.83 -16.93
N SER A 277 -8.11 24.10 -16.80
CA SER A 277 -8.60 25.16 -17.69
C SER A 277 -8.28 24.85 -19.15
N LYS A 278 -7.07 24.39 -19.46
CA LYS A 278 -6.71 23.98 -20.83
C LYS A 278 -7.50 22.75 -21.32
N ALA A 279 -7.69 21.75 -20.45
CA ALA A 279 -8.50 20.56 -20.77
C ALA A 279 -10.00 20.88 -20.96
N SER A 280 -10.50 22.00 -20.40
CA SER A 280 -11.92 22.37 -20.44
C SER A 280 -12.45 22.71 -21.84
N HIS A 281 -11.57 22.99 -22.80
CA HIS A 281 -11.91 23.29 -24.19
C HIS A 281 -11.99 22.05 -25.09
N ALA A 282 -11.82 20.86 -24.53
CA ALA A 282 -11.80 19.61 -25.28
C ALA A 282 -13.20 18.97 -25.42
N SER A 283 -13.26 17.63 -25.52
CA SER A 283 -14.54 16.91 -25.63
C SER A 283 -15.45 17.17 -24.42
N PRO A 284 -16.79 17.10 -24.54
CA PRO A 284 -17.71 17.39 -23.44
C PRO A 284 -17.44 16.58 -22.16
N ASN A 285 -17.01 15.32 -22.29
CA ASN A 285 -16.69 14.46 -21.15
C ASN A 285 -15.39 14.88 -20.44
N VAL A 286 -14.36 15.25 -21.21
CA VAL A 286 -13.10 15.78 -20.67
C VAL A 286 -13.36 17.13 -20.01
N ALA A 287 -14.14 18.00 -20.65
CA ALA A 287 -14.49 19.30 -20.10
C ALA A 287 -15.25 19.19 -18.77
N LEU A 288 -16.19 18.25 -18.66
CA LEU A 288 -16.90 17.96 -17.42
C LEU A 288 -15.95 17.42 -16.33
N SER A 289 -15.08 16.47 -16.68
CA SER A 289 -14.09 15.92 -15.74
C SER A 289 -13.11 16.98 -15.27
N ALA A 290 -12.69 17.89 -16.16
CA ALA A 290 -11.83 19.01 -15.84
C ALA A 290 -12.53 20.04 -14.94
N ALA A 291 -13.81 20.34 -15.18
CA ALA A 291 -14.60 21.20 -14.31
C ALA A 291 -14.72 20.61 -12.89
N TYR A 292 -15.00 19.31 -12.79
CA TYR A 292 -15.07 18.62 -11.51
C TYR A 292 -13.71 18.59 -10.78
N GLY A 293 -12.63 18.25 -11.49
CA GLY A 293 -11.27 18.27 -10.95
C GLY A 293 -10.80 19.66 -10.53
N SER A 294 -11.20 20.72 -11.25
CA SER A 294 -10.97 22.11 -10.87
C SER A 294 -11.67 22.47 -9.56
N ALA A 295 -12.96 22.12 -9.41
CA ALA A 295 -13.70 22.33 -8.18
C ALA A 295 -13.06 21.60 -6.99
N GLN A 296 -12.63 20.35 -7.18
CA GLN A 296 -11.89 19.58 -6.17
C GLN A 296 -10.55 20.24 -5.82
N THR A 297 -9.84 20.80 -6.80
CA THR A 297 -8.55 21.46 -6.58
C THR A 297 -8.72 22.71 -5.72
N LEU A 298 -9.72 23.53 -6.04
CA LEU A 298 -10.06 24.71 -5.24
C LEU A 298 -10.45 24.28 -3.82
N GLU A 299 -11.28 23.25 -3.67
CA GLU A 299 -11.66 22.72 -2.35
C GLU A 299 -10.42 22.24 -1.53
N GLN A 300 -9.48 21.54 -2.16
CA GLN A 300 -8.27 21.07 -1.51
C GLN A 300 -7.35 22.24 -1.12
N LYS A 301 -7.20 23.21 -2.01
CA LYS A 301 -6.46 24.46 -1.74
C LYS A 301 -7.06 25.22 -0.54
N LEU A 302 -8.39 25.21 -0.40
CA LEU A 302 -9.05 25.78 0.78
C LEU A 302 -8.71 25.03 2.07
N THR A 303 -8.63 23.70 2.02
CA THR A 303 -8.34 22.88 3.21
C THR A 303 -6.87 22.98 3.63
N GLN A 304 -5.93 23.07 2.69
CA GLN A 304 -4.50 23.17 2.98
C GLN A 304 -4.10 24.50 3.61
N ALA A 305 -4.79 25.60 3.27
CA ALA A 305 -4.38 26.94 3.67
C ALA A 305 -4.31 27.16 5.19
N ARG A 306 -4.94 26.32 6.05
CA ARG A 306 -5.04 26.46 7.52
C ARG A 306 -5.39 27.89 8.04
N THR A 307 -5.75 28.80 7.14
CA THR A 307 -6.14 30.18 7.43
C THR A 307 -7.67 30.28 7.46
N THR A 308 -8.17 31.24 8.22
CA THR A 308 -9.56 31.72 8.14
C THR A 308 -9.91 32.00 6.67
N LEU A 309 -10.79 31.18 6.11
CA LEU A 309 -11.18 31.19 4.70
C LEU A 309 -11.80 32.53 4.30
N SER A 310 -11.55 32.96 3.06
CA SER A 310 -12.41 33.95 2.41
C SER A 310 -13.74 33.25 2.06
N ALA A 311 -14.86 33.79 2.54
CA ALA A 311 -16.18 33.28 2.23
C ALA A 311 -16.45 33.26 0.71
N GLU A 312 -15.73 34.08 -0.04
CA GLU A 312 -15.74 34.21 -1.48
C GLU A 312 -15.29 32.93 -2.19
N THR A 313 -14.18 32.31 -1.77
CA THR A 313 -13.67 31.12 -2.47
C THR A 313 -14.51 29.87 -2.16
N LEU A 314 -15.09 29.77 -0.95
CA LEU A 314 -16.04 28.69 -0.66
C LEU A 314 -17.31 28.81 -1.52
N LYS A 315 -17.82 30.03 -1.73
CA LYS A 315 -18.94 30.29 -2.64
C LYS A 315 -18.59 29.92 -4.09
N GLU A 316 -17.38 30.21 -4.53
CA GLU A 316 -16.89 29.81 -5.86
C GLU A 316 -16.89 28.28 -6.03
N VAL A 317 -16.34 27.54 -5.05
CA VAL A 317 -16.33 26.07 -5.06
C VAL A 317 -17.74 25.49 -5.15
N LEU A 318 -18.66 25.98 -4.31
CA LEU A 318 -20.06 25.55 -4.32
C LEU A 318 -20.73 25.86 -5.66
N SER A 319 -20.49 27.06 -6.22
CA SER A 319 -21.00 27.46 -7.54
C SER A 319 -20.48 26.56 -8.66
N ASN A 320 -19.22 26.16 -8.62
CA ASN A 320 -18.62 25.26 -9.62
C ASN A 320 -19.25 23.86 -9.56
N TYR A 321 -19.45 23.31 -8.36
CA TYR A 321 -20.19 22.05 -8.22
C TYR A 321 -21.64 22.16 -8.66
N GLN A 322 -22.32 23.25 -8.30
CA GLN A 322 -23.72 23.46 -8.69
C GLN A 322 -23.88 23.54 -10.21
N THR A 323 -22.95 24.21 -10.90
CA THR A 323 -22.92 24.29 -12.37
C THR A 323 -22.84 22.91 -13.02
N ILE A 324 -22.08 21.98 -12.43
CA ILE A 324 -21.98 20.59 -12.90
C ILE A 324 -23.34 19.89 -12.77
N VAL A 325 -23.98 20.03 -11.60
CA VAL A 325 -25.30 19.43 -11.32
C VAL A 325 -26.36 19.95 -12.28
N ASP A 326 -26.37 21.26 -12.54
CA ASP A 326 -27.38 21.91 -13.38
C ASP A 326 -27.20 21.56 -14.86
N LYS A 327 -25.96 21.53 -15.34
CA LYS A 327 -25.65 21.28 -16.75
C LYS A 327 -25.71 19.79 -17.12
N TYR A 328 -25.40 18.90 -16.17
CA TYR A 328 -25.32 17.46 -16.39
C TYR A 328 -26.13 16.66 -15.35
N PRO A 329 -27.45 16.89 -15.23
CA PRO A 329 -28.25 16.38 -14.11
C PRO A 329 -28.35 14.85 -14.03
N THR A 330 -28.03 14.13 -15.12
CA THR A 330 -28.05 12.67 -15.23
C THR A 330 -26.66 12.05 -15.36
N HIS A 331 -25.57 12.82 -15.17
CA HIS A 331 -24.20 12.29 -15.20
C HIS A 331 -23.70 11.89 -13.79
N PRO A 332 -22.98 10.76 -13.62
CA PRO A 332 -22.55 10.28 -12.29
C PRO A 332 -21.74 11.29 -11.46
N LEU A 333 -20.97 12.18 -12.11
CA LEU A 333 -20.26 13.26 -11.42
C LEU A 333 -21.19 14.26 -10.74
N SER A 334 -22.43 14.39 -11.17
CA SER A 334 -23.42 15.24 -10.50
C SER A 334 -23.88 14.64 -9.17
N ALA A 335 -23.93 13.31 -9.05
CA ALA A 335 -24.15 12.66 -7.76
C ALA A 335 -22.99 12.96 -6.79
N GLN A 336 -21.75 12.87 -7.29
CA GLN A 336 -20.56 13.19 -6.49
C GLN A 336 -20.50 14.68 -6.13
N ALA A 337 -20.87 15.58 -7.05
CA ALA A 337 -20.92 17.02 -6.81
C ALA A 337 -21.96 17.36 -5.73
N LEU A 338 -23.16 16.78 -5.78
CA LEU A 338 -24.18 16.94 -4.73
C LEU A 338 -23.67 16.47 -3.36
N LEU A 339 -22.97 15.33 -3.32
CA LEU A 339 -22.37 14.85 -2.07
C LEU A 339 -21.36 15.88 -1.52
N ARG A 340 -20.45 16.39 -2.37
CA ARG A 340 -19.48 17.42 -1.96
C ARG A 340 -20.15 18.70 -1.49
N ILE A 341 -21.20 19.17 -2.18
CA ILE A 341 -21.98 20.34 -1.76
C ILE A 341 -22.56 20.12 -0.36
N GLY A 342 -23.24 18.99 -0.12
CA GLY A 342 -23.83 18.67 1.18
C GLY A 342 -22.77 18.57 2.30
N GLN A 343 -21.63 17.96 2.01
CA GLN A 343 -20.50 17.90 2.95
C GLN A 343 -19.93 19.29 3.28
N LEU A 344 -19.76 20.16 2.29
CA LEU A 344 -19.27 21.53 2.51
C LEU A 344 -20.30 22.38 3.27
N GLN A 345 -21.60 22.21 2.98
CA GLN A 345 -22.68 22.87 3.72
C GLN A 345 -22.65 22.49 5.21
N LEU A 346 -22.44 21.20 5.53
CA LEU A 346 -22.31 20.74 6.92
C LEU A 346 -21.02 21.21 7.59
N THR A 347 -19.89 21.01 6.93
CA THR A 347 -18.57 21.12 7.59
C THR A 347 -17.96 22.50 7.53
N ARG A 348 -18.31 23.32 6.53
CA ARG A 348 -17.73 24.66 6.31
C ARG A 348 -18.74 25.77 6.53
N LEU A 349 -20.00 25.58 6.12
CA LEU A 349 -21.05 26.57 6.33
C LEU A 349 -21.82 26.35 7.63
N HIS A 350 -21.67 25.19 8.27
CA HIS A 350 -22.46 24.78 9.44
C HIS A 350 -23.97 24.94 9.21
N ASN A 351 -24.42 24.74 7.95
CA ASN A 351 -25.81 24.90 7.54
C ASN A 351 -26.45 23.53 7.28
N SER A 352 -26.94 22.92 8.34
CA SER A 352 -27.62 21.63 8.32
C SER A 352 -28.92 21.63 7.50
N GLU A 353 -29.58 22.79 7.33
CA GLU A 353 -30.82 22.89 6.56
C GLU A 353 -30.54 22.76 5.06
N GLU A 354 -29.61 23.56 4.52
CA GLU A 354 -29.21 23.46 3.11
C GLU A 354 -28.59 22.09 2.80
N ALA A 355 -27.76 21.57 3.69
CA ALA A 355 -27.19 20.23 3.53
C ALA A 355 -28.28 19.16 3.45
N ARG A 356 -29.31 19.24 4.30
CA ARG A 356 -30.45 18.32 4.28
C ARG A 356 -31.16 18.36 2.93
N GLU A 357 -31.39 19.54 2.37
CA GLU A 357 -32.03 19.69 1.05
C GLU A 357 -31.19 19.06 -0.06
N THR A 358 -29.89 19.39 -0.10
CA THR A 358 -28.95 18.86 -1.09
C THR A 358 -28.83 17.33 -1.00
N LEU A 359 -28.66 16.79 0.21
CA LEU A 359 -28.52 15.35 0.43
C LEU A 359 -29.83 14.59 0.18
N SER A 360 -30.98 15.21 0.45
CA SER A 360 -32.29 14.65 0.07
C SER A 360 -32.45 14.60 -1.45
N LEU A 361 -32.02 15.65 -2.16
CA LEU A 361 -32.01 15.68 -3.62
C LEU A 361 -31.13 14.56 -4.19
N LEU A 362 -29.93 14.37 -3.61
CA LEU A 362 -29.00 13.28 -3.97
C LEU A 362 -29.64 11.90 -3.74
N ALA A 363 -30.19 11.67 -2.54
CA ALA A 363 -30.84 10.42 -2.16
C ALA A 363 -31.98 10.03 -3.11
N ASN A 364 -32.73 11.03 -3.60
CA ASN A 364 -33.89 10.83 -4.47
C ASN A 364 -33.53 10.68 -5.95
N ARG A 365 -32.56 11.46 -6.46
CA ARG A 365 -32.19 11.44 -7.89
C ARG A 365 -31.22 10.33 -8.25
N TRP A 366 -30.41 9.88 -7.29
CA TRP A 366 -29.29 8.97 -7.54
C TRP A 366 -29.33 7.70 -6.67
N PRO A 367 -30.48 7.02 -6.52
CA PRO A 367 -30.58 5.85 -5.67
C PRO A 367 -29.60 4.75 -6.12
N GLY A 368 -28.98 4.06 -5.17
CA GLY A 368 -28.06 2.96 -5.47
C GLY A 368 -26.61 3.34 -5.74
N THR A 369 -26.30 4.63 -5.92
CA THR A 369 -24.92 5.10 -6.11
C THR A 369 -24.17 5.19 -4.79
N SER A 370 -22.84 5.03 -4.81
CA SER A 370 -21.97 5.22 -3.63
C SER A 370 -22.20 6.58 -2.96
N ALA A 371 -22.26 7.65 -3.76
CA ALA A 371 -22.51 9.00 -3.28
C ALA A 371 -23.85 9.12 -2.55
N SER A 372 -24.89 8.44 -3.05
CA SER A 372 -26.21 8.43 -2.44
C SER A 372 -26.25 7.66 -1.13
N TRP A 373 -25.55 6.52 -1.03
CA TRP A 373 -25.44 5.78 0.23
C TRP A 373 -24.75 6.60 1.32
N GLU A 374 -23.62 7.22 0.97
CA GLU A 374 -22.90 8.12 1.88
C GLU A 374 -23.76 9.34 2.27
N GLY A 375 -24.44 9.95 1.30
CA GLY A 375 -25.33 11.07 1.53
C GLY A 375 -26.53 10.72 2.41
N MET A 376 -27.10 9.52 2.29
CA MET A 376 -28.18 9.05 3.16
C MET A 376 -27.71 8.84 4.61
N LEU A 377 -26.48 8.37 4.82
CA LEU A 377 -25.90 8.24 6.17
C LEU A 377 -25.73 9.61 6.83
N MET A 378 -25.22 10.61 6.09
CA MET A 378 -25.12 11.99 6.58
C MET A 378 -26.50 12.61 6.83
N LEU A 379 -27.46 12.35 5.94
CA LEU A 379 -28.84 12.82 6.09
C LEU A 379 -29.52 12.21 7.32
N ALA A 380 -29.22 10.95 7.64
CA ALA A 380 -29.70 10.31 8.87
C ALA A 380 -29.15 11.00 10.13
N ASP A 381 -27.87 11.40 10.13
CA ASP A 381 -27.28 12.15 11.25
C ASP A 381 -27.96 13.51 11.44
N ILE A 382 -28.26 14.22 10.34
CA ILE A 382 -29.03 15.48 10.40
C ILE A 382 -30.42 15.24 10.99
N TYR A 383 -31.14 14.22 10.50
CA TYR A 383 -32.48 13.92 11.02
C TYR A 383 -32.47 13.47 12.48
N TYR A 384 -31.42 12.76 12.91
CA TYR A 384 -31.25 12.39 14.31
C TYR A 384 -31.09 13.64 15.19
N ALA A 385 -30.23 14.59 14.78
CA ALA A 385 -30.06 15.85 15.50
C ALA A 385 -31.34 16.69 15.57
N LEU A 386 -32.21 16.59 14.55
CA LEU A 386 -33.53 17.22 14.51
C LEU A 386 -34.62 16.45 15.30
N GLY A 387 -34.31 15.30 15.88
CA GLY A 387 -35.27 14.44 16.59
C GLY A 387 -36.28 13.74 15.69
N GLN A 388 -35.99 13.63 14.38
CA GLN A 388 -36.88 13.06 13.36
C GLN A 388 -36.66 11.55 13.20
N THR A 389 -37.01 10.77 14.22
CA THR A 389 -36.69 9.33 14.34
C THR A 389 -37.27 8.46 13.22
N ALA A 390 -38.45 8.80 12.68
CA ALA A 390 -39.05 8.04 11.58
C ALA A 390 -38.21 8.14 10.29
N GLN A 391 -37.69 9.33 9.98
CA GLN A 391 -36.82 9.59 8.84
C GLN A 391 -35.47 8.90 9.01
N VAL A 392 -34.91 8.90 10.23
CA VAL A 392 -33.70 8.15 10.56
C VAL A 392 -33.90 6.67 10.27
N ALA A 393 -34.99 6.08 10.78
CA ALA A 393 -35.29 4.66 10.58
C ALA A 393 -35.46 4.29 9.09
N ASP A 394 -36.14 5.11 8.30
CA ASP A 394 -36.25 4.91 6.84
C ASP A 394 -34.88 4.87 6.16
N LEU A 395 -34.06 5.89 6.39
CA LEU A 395 -32.75 6.01 5.74
C LEU A 395 -31.81 4.88 6.16
N ILE A 396 -31.73 4.58 7.45
CA ILE A 396 -30.88 3.50 7.96
C ILE A 396 -31.29 2.15 7.36
N ASN A 397 -32.59 1.84 7.32
CA ASN A 397 -33.06 0.58 6.73
C ASN A 397 -32.77 0.49 5.22
N ARG A 398 -32.88 1.60 4.49
CA ARG A 398 -32.53 1.66 3.06
C ARG A 398 -31.04 1.41 2.82
N VAL A 399 -30.16 2.03 3.62
CA VAL A 399 -28.70 1.84 3.50
C VAL A 399 -28.29 0.44 3.97
N GLU A 400 -28.93 -0.09 5.01
CA GLU A 400 -28.69 -1.45 5.52
C GLU A 400 -28.93 -2.53 4.45
N GLY A 401 -29.92 -2.33 3.56
CA GLY A 401 -30.19 -3.19 2.41
C GLY A 401 -29.25 -3.01 1.21
N GLY A 402 -28.29 -2.09 1.29
CA GLY A 402 -27.32 -1.77 0.23
C GLY A 402 -26.05 -2.62 0.25
N PRO A 403 -24.98 -2.16 -0.43
CA PRO A 403 -23.67 -2.82 -0.41
C PRO A 403 -23.11 -2.97 1.01
N GLN A 404 -22.33 -4.04 1.25
CA GLN A 404 -21.84 -4.42 2.58
C GLN A 404 -21.11 -3.28 3.31
N GLU A 405 -20.27 -2.52 2.61
CA GLU A 405 -19.52 -1.39 3.18
C GLU A 405 -20.44 -0.39 3.89
N TYR A 406 -21.48 0.09 3.19
CA TYR A 406 -22.44 1.05 3.73
C TYR A 406 -23.42 0.40 4.72
N SER A 407 -23.78 -0.87 4.49
CA SER A 407 -24.64 -1.63 5.40
C SER A 407 -24.02 -1.76 6.79
N LEU A 408 -22.70 -2.00 6.89
CA LEU A 408 -21.99 -2.07 8.16
C LEU A 408 -21.97 -0.72 8.88
N ILE A 409 -21.80 0.40 8.15
CA ILE A 409 -21.88 1.75 8.74
C ILE A 409 -23.30 2.03 9.23
N ALA A 410 -24.32 1.67 8.46
CA ALA A 410 -25.72 1.81 8.87
C ALA A 410 -26.04 0.99 10.12
N LYS A 411 -25.58 -0.26 10.20
CA LYS A 411 -25.73 -1.13 11.39
C LYS A 411 -25.03 -0.55 12.61
N PHE A 412 -23.82 0.00 12.44
CA PHE A 412 -23.11 0.68 13.52
C PHE A 412 -23.90 1.89 14.03
N LYS A 413 -24.39 2.77 13.14
CA LYS A 413 -25.22 3.93 13.53
C LYS A 413 -26.53 3.50 14.20
N LYS A 414 -27.18 2.46 13.68
CA LYS A 414 -28.37 1.85 14.30
C LYS A 414 -28.08 1.35 15.72
N ALA A 415 -26.92 0.74 15.91
CA ALA A 415 -26.45 0.30 17.22
C ALA A 415 -26.20 1.47 18.17
N ASP A 416 -25.60 2.57 17.70
CA ASP A 416 -25.46 3.83 18.46
C ASP A 416 -26.83 4.37 18.89
N TYR A 417 -27.82 4.43 17.99
CA TYR A 417 -29.16 4.89 18.35
C TYR A 417 -29.82 4.01 19.42
N LEU A 418 -29.71 2.68 19.30
CA LEU A 418 -30.17 1.75 20.34
C LEU A 418 -29.40 1.92 21.66
N LEU A 419 -28.10 2.20 21.59
CA LEU A 419 -27.27 2.49 22.76
C LEU A 419 -27.78 3.74 23.49
N PHE A 420 -28.12 4.80 22.74
CA PHE A 420 -28.68 6.05 23.29
C PHE A 420 -30.08 5.84 23.89
N GLU A 421 -30.87 4.93 23.32
CA GLU A 421 -32.15 4.47 23.87
C GLU A 421 -32.01 3.50 25.06
N HIS A 422 -30.78 3.25 25.54
CA HIS A 422 -30.45 2.34 26.63
C HIS A 422 -30.80 0.85 26.35
N GLU A 423 -30.98 0.49 25.08
CA GLU A 423 -31.24 -0.87 24.60
C GLU A 423 -29.92 -1.65 24.40
N LEU A 424 -29.10 -1.73 25.46
CA LEU A 424 -27.72 -2.24 25.42
C LEU A 424 -27.60 -3.64 24.79
N GLY A 425 -28.58 -4.50 25.05
CA GLY A 425 -28.59 -5.86 24.51
C GLY A 425 -28.71 -5.88 22.97
N LYS A 426 -29.57 -5.03 22.40
CA LYS A 426 -29.77 -4.93 20.95
C LYS A 426 -28.58 -4.24 20.28
N ALA A 427 -28.10 -3.15 20.89
CA ALA A 427 -26.90 -2.45 20.43
C ALA A 427 -25.68 -3.40 20.37
N ARG A 428 -25.47 -4.20 21.43
CA ARG A 428 -24.38 -5.18 21.51
C ARG A 428 -24.39 -6.19 20.36
N VAL A 429 -25.57 -6.71 19.97
CA VAL A 429 -25.68 -7.67 18.86
C VAL A 429 -25.20 -7.06 17.55
N LEU A 430 -25.61 -5.82 17.26
CA LEU A 430 -25.21 -5.13 16.03
C LEU A 430 -23.72 -4.75 16.04
N TYR A 431 -23.18 -4.27 17.16
CA TYR A 431 -21.74 -4.00 17.25
C TYR A 431 -20.91 -5.29 17.09
N GLN A 432 -21.36 -6.41 17.65
CA GLN A 432 -20.71 -7.71 17.44
C GLN A 432 -20.69 -8.09 15.97
N GLU A 433 -21.81 -7.95 15.26
CA GLU A 433 -21.88 -8.22 13.82
C GLU A 433 -20.89 -7.35 13.04
N VAL A 434 -20.83 -6.05 13.34
CA VAL A 434 -19.89 -5.12 12.70
C VAL A 434 -18.43 -5.50 13.00
N SER A 435 -18.12 -5.89 14.24
CA SER A 435 -16.76 -6.25 14.67
C SER A 435 -16.18 -7.50 13.97
N LEU A 436 -17.04 -8.35 13.40
CA LEU A 436 -16.60 -9.52 12.62
C LEU A 436 -15.99 -9.14 11.26
N HIS A 437 -16.04 -7.86 10.89
CA HIS A 437 -15.47 -7.32 9.66
C HIS A 437 -14.32 -6.34 9.97
N PRO A 438 -13.14 -6.81 10.42
CA PRO A 438 -12.06 -5.94 10.92
C PRO A 438 -11.46 -5.00 9.87
N ALA A 439 -11.67 -5.27 8.58
CA ALA A 439 -11.27 -4.38 7.48
C ALA A 439 -12.29 -3.24 7.21
N SER A 440 -13.46 -3.26 7.85
CA SER A 440 -14.50 -2.24 7.66
C SER A 440 -14.24 -1.00 8.51
N LEU A 441 -14.65 0.17 8.00
CA LEU A 441 -14.48 1.46 8.68
C LEU A 441 -15.00 1.49 10.13
N PRO A 442 -16.23 1.01 10.45
CA PRO A 442 -16.76 1.09 11.81
C PRO A 442 -16.30 -0.03 12.75
N ALA A 443 -15.42 -0.95 12.33
CA ALA A 443 -15.08 -2.13 13.12
C ALA A 443 -14.41 -1.79 14.45
N ASN A 444 -13.43 -0.89 14.43
CA ASN A 444 -12.70 -0.49 15.64
C ASN A 444 -13.62 0.28 16.61
N ASP A 445 -14.45 1.18 16.08
CA ASP A 445 -15.43 1.92 16.87
C ASP A 445 -16.46 0.96 17.48
N ALA A 446 -16.90 -0.07 16.74
CA ALA A 446 -17.79 -1.10 17.28
C ALA A 446 -17.16 -1.87 18.44
N ILE A 447 -15.87 -2.21 18.35
CA ILE A 447 -15.12 -2.86 19.44
C ILE A 447 -15.03 -1.92 20.66
N GLU A 448 -14.80 -0.63 20.44
CA GLU A 448 -14.81 0.39 21.50
C GLU A 448 -16.18 0.45 22.20
N ARG A 449 -17.28 0.47 21.44
CA ARG A 449 -18.64 0.46 21.98
C ARG A 449 -18.95 -0.84 22.75
N LEU A 450 -18.45 -1.99 22.29
CA LEU A 450 -18.57 -3.25 23.01
C LEU A 450 -17.84 -3.23 24.35
N ARG A 451 -16.62 -2.66 24.41
CA ARG A 451 -15.88 -2.45 25.65
C ARG A 451 -16.68 -1.57 26.62
N LEU A 452 -17.25 -0.47 26.11
CA LEU A 452 -18.08 0.43 26.91
C LEU A 452 -19.29 -0.30 27.53
N ILE A 453 -19.98 -1.13 26.74
CA ILE A 453 -21.11 -1.94 27.22
C ILE A 453 -20.64 -2.96 28.28
N LEU A 454 -19.48 -3.58 28.12
CA LEU A 454 -18.94 -4.53 29.11
C LEU A 454 -18.67 -3.86 30.47
N LEU A 455 -18.21 -2.61 30.46
CA LEU A 455 -17.95 -1.82 31.68
C LEU A 455 -19.23 -1.34 32.38
N SER A 456 -20.41 -1.46 31.76
CA SER A 456 -21.68 -0.98 32.33
C SER A 456 -22.11 -1.67 33.63
N GLY A 457 -21.46 -2.80 34.00
CA GLY A 457 -21.64 -3.44 35.31
C GLY A 457 -20.87 -2.73 36.43
N ASP A 458 -19.55 -2.62 36.29
CA ASP A 458 -18.65 -2.13 37.34
C ASP A 458 -18.52 -0.59 37.36
N ASP A 459 -18.73 0.08 36.22
CA ASP A 459 -18.56 1.53 36.05
C ASP A 459 -19.82 2.20 35.47
N SER A 460 -20.98 1.73 35.92
CA SER A 460 -22.30 2.08 35.35
C SER A 460 -22.57 3.58 35.22
N LEU A 461 -22.15 4.40 36.19
CA LEU A 461 -22.36 5.85 36.17
C LEU A 461 -21.47 6.54 35.12
N ALA A 462 -20.18 6.20 35.04
CA ALA A 462 -19.29 6.78 34.05
C ALA A 462 -19.67 6.36 32.63
N VAL A 463 -20.07 5.09 32.46
CA VAL A 463 -20.60 4.58 31.18
C VAL A 463 -21.86 5.34 30.77
N SER A 464 -22.79 5.60 31.70
CA SER A 464 -23.98 6.39 31.42
C SER A 464 -23.65 7.82 30.97
N HIS A 465 -22.72 8.50 31.66
CA HIS A 465 -22.25 9.83 31.26
C HIS A 465 -21.56 9.82 29.89
N TYR A 466 -20.80 8.78 29.58
CA TYR A 466 -20.14 8.62 28.29
C TYR A 466 -21.16 8.42 27.15
N ILE A 467 -22.12 7.50 27.34
CA ILE A 467 -23.21 7.26 26.38
C ILE A 467 -24.02 8.56 26.14
N ARG A 468 -24.31 9.31 27.21
CA ARG A 468 -25.00 10.60 27.10
C ARG A 468 -24.16 11.62 26.33
N GLY A 469 -22.83 11.62 26.49
CA GLY A 469 -21.92 12.44 25.69
C GLY A 469 -22.01 12.10 24.20
N LEU A 470 -21.91 10.82 23.84
CA LEU A 470 -22.06 10.36 22.46
C LEU A 470 -23.42 10.75 21.84
N GLN A 471 -24.50 10.63 22.61
CA GLN A 471 -25.82 11.06 22.16
C GLN A 471 -25.86 12.57 21.89
N LEU A 472 -25.36 13.38 22.82
CA LEU A 472 -25.31 14.84 22.69
C LEU A 472 -24.43 15.27 21.51
N GLN A 473 -23.34 14.56 21.26
CA GLN A 473 -22.51 14.73 20.07
C GLN A 473 -23.30 14.47 18.78
N ALA A 474 -24.07 13.37 18.72
CA ALA A 474 -24.95 13.06 17.59
C ALA A 474 -26.09 14.09 17.42
N GLU A 475 -26.51 14.74 18.51
CA GLU A 475 -27.45 15.87 18.51
C GLU A 475 -26.79 17.22 18.15
N GLN A 476 -25.49 17.25 17.85
CA GLN A 476 -24.67 18.46 17.59
C GLN A 476 -24.63 19.45 18.77
N LYS A 477 -24.90 18.97 19.98
CA LYS A 477 -24.86 19.75 21.24
C LYS A 477 -23.48 19.66 21.86
N HIS A 478 -22.48 20.21 21.16
CA HIS A 478 -21.05 20.06 21.47
C HIS A 478 -20.67 20.48 22.90
N SER A 479 -21.26 21.58 23.40
CA SER A 479 -20.98 22.08 24.77
C SER A 479 -21.51 21.12 25.84
N GLU A 480 -22.75 20.66 25.70
CA GLU A 480 -23.34 19.67 26.60
C GLU A 480 -22.63 18.32 26.49
N SER A 481 -22.24 17.92 25.29
CA SER A 481 -21.46 16.70 25.02
C SER A 481 -20.14 16.72 25.79
N ALA A 482 -19.34 17.79 25.64
CA ALA A 482 -18.09 17.97 26.37
C ALA A 482 -18.27 17.90 27.89
N ASN A 483 -19.37 18.45 28.41
CA ASN A 483 -19.68 18.40 29.83
C ASN A 483 -20.08 17.00 30.30
N SER A 484 -20.84 16.25 29.50
CA SER A 484 -21.21 14.87 29.81
C SER A 484 -19.99 13.95 29.82
N PHE A 485 -19.09 14.08 28.84
CA PHE A 485 -17.82 13.33 28.86
C PHE A 485 -16.95 13.72 30.06
N LEU A 486 -16.91 14.99 30.45
CA LEU A 486 -16.17 15.40 31.65
C LEU A 486 -16.76 14.77 32.93
N GLN A 487 -18.08 14.59 33.03
CA GLN A 487 -18.66 13.83 34.14
C GLN A 487 -18.20 12.37 34.12
N ALA A 488 -18.15 11.73 32.95
CA ALA A 488 -17.60 10.38 32.82
C ALA A 488 -16.14 10.30 33.31
N VAL A 489 -15.30 11.30 33.01
CA VAL A 489 -13.92 11.39 33.52
C VAL A 489 -13.88 11.42 35.05
N HIS A 490 -14.81 12.14 35.69
CA HIS A 490 -14.82 12.30 37.15
C HIS A 490 -15.37 11.08 37.89
N THR A 491 -16.28 10.33 37.27
CA THR A 491 -16.95 9.19 37.90
C THR A 491 -16.32 7.85 37.58
N ALA A 492 -15.46 7.77 36.56
CA ALA A 492 -14.84 6.52 36.10
C ALA A 492 -13.95 5.89 37.17
N ALA A 493 -14.21 4.62 37.46
CA ALA A 493 -13.34 3.74 38.23
C ALA A 493 -12.27 3.09 37.34
N ASP A 494 -12.61 2.80 36.08
CA ASP A 494 -11.67 2.27 35.09
C ASP A 494 -10.77 3.40 34.54
N PRO A 495 -9.44 3.36 34.74
CA PRO A 495 -8.54 4.42 34.30
C PRO A 495 -8.56 4.65 32.78
N ASP A 496 -8.74 3.59 32.00
CA ASP A 496 -8.79 3.67 30.54
C ASP A 496 -10.09 4.31 30.05
N LEU A 497 -11.24 4.04 30.70
CA LEU A 497 -12.50 4.76 30.42
C LEU A 497 -12.37 6.25 30.75
N ALA A 498 -11.72 6.59 31.86
CA ALA A 498 -11.45 7.98 32.22
C ALA A 498 -10.59 8.67 31.14
N ASP A 499 -9.54 8.01 30.65
CA ASP A 499 -8.66 8.55 29.63
C ASP A 499 -9.34 8.64 28.26
N GLN A 500 -10.16 7.66 27.90
CA GLN A 500 -11.01 7.68 26.70
C GLN A 500 -11.99 8.86 26.73
N ALA A 501 -12.65 9.09 27.87
CA ALA A 501 -13.54 10.23 28.07
C ALA A 501 -12.81 11.57 27.98
N ARG A 502 -11.55 11.66 28.45
CA ARG A 502 -10.72 12.88 28.28
C ARG A 502 -10.47 13.17 26.81
N ILE A 503 -10.15 12.16 26.00
CA ILE A 503 -9.98 12.35 24.55
C ILE A 503 -11.27 12.88 23.92
N ALA A 504 -12.44 12.37 24.31
CA ALA A 504 -13.72 12.88 23.84
C ALA A 504 -13.96 14.35 24.26
N VAL A 505 -13.65 14.73 25.50
CA VAL A 505 -13.69 16.15 25.94
C VAL A 505 -12.77 17.03 25.10
N VAL A 506 -11.55 16.57 24.79
CA VAL A 506 -10.60 17.31 23.94
C VAL A 506 -11.20 17.56 22.56
N GLN A 507 -11.74 16.53 21.92
CA GLN A 507 -12.32 16.62 20.58
C GLN A 507 -13.48 17.63 20.54
N GLU A 508 -14.40 17.56 21.48
CA GLU A 508 -15.52 18.52 21.58
C GLU A 508 -15.04 19.94 21.88
N SER A 509 -14.05 20.09 22.76
CA SER A 509 -13.48 21.40 23.11
C SER A 509 -12.81 22.06 21.91
N LEU A 510 -12.12 21.28 21.07
CA LEU A 510 -11.52 21.78 19.83
C LEU A 510 -12.58 22.25 18.81
N LEU A 511 -13.70 21.54 18.69
CA LEU A 511 -14.83 21.97 17.85
C LEU A 511 -15.44 23.31 18.34
N LEU A 512 -15.45 23.52 19.65
CA LEU A 512 -15.90 24.77 20.29
C LEU A 512 -14.83 25.87 20.31
N ALA A 513 -13.64 25.63 19.74
CA ALA A 513 -12.45 26.48 19.85
C ALA A 513 -12.00 26.76 21.31
N ASP A 514 -12.46 25.97 22.28
CA ASP A 514 -12.01 26.02 23.68
C ASP A 514 -10.67 25.27 23.84
N THR A 515 -9.63 25.90 23.30
CA THR A 515 -8.27 25.35 23.30
C THR A 515 -7.72 25.20 24.72
N ALA A 516 -8.16 26.05 25.66
CA ALA A 516 -7.70 26.00 27.04
C ALA A 516 -8.16 24.71 27.73
N ARG A 517 -9.45 24.36 27.60
CA ARG A 517 -9.98 23.11 28.13
C ARG A 517 -9.35 21.88 27.45
N ALA A 518 -9.14 21.93 26.13
CA ALA A 518 -8.46 20.87 25.39
C ALA A 518 -7.06 20.60 25.95
N VAL A 519 -6.24 21.65 26.09
CA VAL A 519 -4.86 21.55 26.63
C VAL A 519 -4.87 20.98 28.05
N GLN A 520 -5.77 21.45 28.92
CA GLN A 520 -5.87 20.95 30.31
C GLN A 520 -6.11 19.42 30.37
N GLN A 521 -7.00 18.90 29.50
CA GLN A 521 -7.27 17.46 29.46
C GLN A 521 -6.11 16.67 28.86
N LEU A 522 -5.44 17.22 27.84
CA LEU A 522 -4.25 16.60 27.24
C LEU A 522 -3.08 16.56 28.22
N ASP A 523 -2.83 17.61 28.99
CA ASP A 523 -1.77 17.63 30.01
C ASP A 523 -1.98 16.52 31.05
N SER A 524 -3.23 16.27 31.43
CA SER A 524 -3.61 15.19 32.36
C SER A 524 -3.29 13.79 31.80
N LEU A 525 -3.38 13.60 30.47
CA LEU A 525 -3.03 12.36 29.79
C LEU A 525 -1.50 12.24 29.60
N ILE A 526 -0.86 13.32 29.15
CA ILE A 526 0.58 13.37 28.87
C ILE A 526 1.39 13.13 30.14
N ALA A 527 0.91 13.60 31.30
CA ALA A 527 1.54 13.32 32.60
C ALA A 527 1.63 11.82 32.94
N LYS A 528 0.83 10.96 32.29
CA LYS A 528 0.81 9.50 32.48
C LYS A 528 1.61 8.75 31.40
N VAL A 529 2.25 9.44 30.45
CA VAL A 529 3.06 8.79 29.40
C VAL A 529 4.27 8.09 30.05
N PRO A 530 4.59 6.84 29.67
CA PRO A 530 3.98 6.02 28.61
C PRO A 530 2.86 5.07 29.06
N SER A 531 2.44 5.09 30.31
CA SER A 531 1.52 4.07 30.87
C SER A 531 0.08 4.13 30.36
N THR A 532 -0.39 5.28 29.87
CA THR A 532 -1.74 5.41 29.29
C THR A 532 -1.78 4.87 27.86
N LEU A 533 -2.87 4.17 27.52
CA LEU A 533 -3.13 3.67 26.16
C LEU A 533 -3.42 4.79 25.15
N PHE A 534 -3.74 6.00 25.62
CA PHE A 534 -4.13 7.14 24.78
C PHE A 534 -3.04 8.22 24.66
N GLY A 535 -1.86 7.97 25.22
CA GLY A 535 -0.80 8.98 25.31
C GLY A 535 -0.21 9.36 23.95
N ASP A 536 -0.14 8.44 23.00
CA ASP A 536 0.29 8.73 21.63
C ASP A 536 -0.69 9.67 20.91
N LYS A 537 -2.00 9.38 20.97
CA LYS A 537 -3.06 10.25 20.45
C LYS A 537 -3.06 11.63 21.13
N ALA A 538 -2.84 11.67 22.45
CA ALA A 538 -2.77 12.92 23.21
C ALA A 538 -1.57 13.78 22.78
N LEU A 539 -0.38 13.19 22.61
CA LEU A 539 0.81 13.88 22.13
C LEU A 539 0.64 14.40 20.70
N LEU A 540 -0.04 13.63 19.83
CA LEU A 540 -0.34 14.05 18.47
C LEU A 540 -1.29 15.26 18.44
N LEU A 541 -2.39 15.22 19.21
CA LEU A 541 -3.34 16.34 19.32
C LEU A 541 -2.69 17.59 19.94
N MET A 542 -1.84 17.41 20.97
CA MET A 542 -1.10 18.52 21.56
C MET A 542 -0.14 19.17 20.55
N ALA A 543 0.55 18.36 19.75
CA ALA A 543 1.45 18.88 18.72
C ALA A 543 0.71 19.70 17.65
N ASP A 544 -0.50 19.31 17.26
CA ASP A 544 -1.32 20.08 16.31
C ASP A 544 -1.74 21.43 16.92
N ILE A 545 -2.22 21.45 18.18
CA ILE A 545 -2.54 22.70 18.91
C ILE A 545 -1.31 23.62 19.00
N LEU A 546 -0.13 23.07 19.31
CA LEU A 546 1.11 23.83 19.41
C LEU A 546 1.55 24.36 18.04
N THR A 547 1.34 23.59 16.98
CA THR A 547 1.61 24.01 15.60
C THR A 547 0.75 25.21 15.22
N ASP A 548 -0.56 25.17 15.53
CA ASP A 548 -1.49 26.27 15.24
C ASP A 548 -1.14 27.53 16.05
N LYS A 549 -0.61 27.37 17.27
CA LYS A 549 -0.04 28.46 18.08
C LYS A 549 1.33 28.96 17.59
N HIS A 550 1.86 28.40 16.51
CA HIS A 550 3.19 28.68 15.96
C HIS A 550 4.35 28.33 16.92
N GLU A 551 4.11 27.44 17.89
CA GLU A 551 5.11 26.93 18.84
C GLU A 551 5.79 25.67 18.28
N ILE A 552 6.47 25.83 17.14
CA ILE A 552 7.01 24.72 16.34
C ILE A 552 7.97 23.82 17.14
N GLN A 553 8.82 24.41 18.00
CA GLN A 553 9.77 23.64 18.81
C GLN A 553 9.05 22.71 19.81
N SER A 554 8.02 23.23 20.48
CA SER A 554 7.19 22.47 21.42
C SER A 554 6.41 21.37 20.70
N ALA A 555 5.86 21.66 19.52
CA ALA A 555 5.17 20.68 18.69
C ALA A 555 6.10 19.53 18.28
N VAL A 556 7.31 19.83 17.80
CA VAL A 556 8.32 18.83 17.46
C VAL A 556 8.74 18.02 18.69
N ALA A 557 8.84 18.63 19.86
CA ALA A 557 9.16 17.92 21.10
C ALA A 557 8.06 16.91 21.51
N ALA A 558 6.78 17.30 21.40
CA ALA A 558 5.66 16.38 21.63
C ALA A 558 5.65 15.20 20.65
N LEU A 559 5.83 15.46 19.35
CA LEU A 559 5.93 14.42 18.32
C LEU A 559 7.15 13.50 18.53
N THR A 560 8.29 14.06 18.94
CA THR A 560 9.48 13.27 19.27
C THR A 560 9.22 12.37 20.47
N THR A 561 8.52 12.88 21.49
CA THR A 561 8.12 12.09 22.67
C THR A 561 7.23 10.91 22.24
N LEU A 562 6.30 11.12 21.31
CA LEU A 562 5.46 10.06 20.75
C LEU A 562 6.33 8.94 20.14
N LEU A 563 7.30 9.29 19.29
CA LEU A 563 8.19 8.30 18.65
C LEU A 563 9.05 7.51 19.64
N VAL A 564 9.49 8.15 20.72
CA VAL A 564 10.38 7.54 21.72
C VAL A 564 9.58 6.65 22.69
N GLN A 565 8.45 7.15 23.17
CA GLN A 565 7.66 6.49 24.23
C GLN A 565 6.66 5.48 23.67
N TYR A 566 6.23 5.64 22.40
CA TYR A 566 5.30 4.74 21.71
C TYR A 566 5.85 4.29 20.35
N PRO A 567 6.97 3.54 20.31
CA PRO A 567 7.63 3.16 19.05
C PRO A 567 6.79 2.27 18.13
N ASN A 568 5.75 1.61 18.67
CA ASN A 568 4.80 0.78 17.94
C ASN A 568 3.45 1.47 17.67
N SER A 569 3.34 2.78 17.91
CA SER A 569 2.11 3.53 17.64
C SER A 569 1.77 3.50 16.15
N ILE A 570 0.48 3.36 15.84
CA ILE A 570 -0.05 3.51 14.48
C ILE A 570 0.22 4.90 13.89
N TYR A 571 0.44 5.90 14.73
CA TYR A 571 0.73 7.28 14.32
C TYR A 571 2.20 7.52 13.97
N THR A 572 3.08 6.52 14.13
CA THR A 572 4.53 6.65 13.87
C THR A 572 4.87 7.19 12.47
N PRO A 573 4.28 6.68 11.36
CA PRO A 573 4.56 7.21 10.02
C PRO A 573 4.16 8.67 9.88
N LEU A 574 2.93 9.01 10.27
CA LEU A 574 2.40 10.38 10.25
C LEU A 574 3.26 11.32 11.09
N THR A 575 3.66 10.89 12.29
CA THR A 575 4.48 11.68 13.21
C THR A 575 5.83 12.06 12.61
N ARG A 576 6.49 11.12 11.90
CA ARG A 576 7.76 11.38 11.21
C ARG A 576 7.59 12.39 10.07
N GLU A 577 6.51 12.28 9.31
CA GLU A 577 6.19 13.21 8.24
C GLU A 577 5.93 14.62 8.79
N LEU A 578 5.12 14.74 9.83
CA LEU A 578 4.83 16.02 10.49
C LEU A 578 6.11 16.68 11.03
N ILE A 579 7.01 15.93 11.68
CA ILE A 579 8.29 16.47 12.15
C ILE A 579 9.11 17.04 11.00
N ARG A 580 9.22 16.32 9.88
CA ARG A 580 9.96 16.77 8.68
C ARG A 580 9.35 18.04 8.10
N LYS A 581 8.02 18.09 8.00
CA LYS A 581 7.28 19.28 7.52
C LYS A 581 7.50 20.48 8.43
N LEU A 582 7.38 20.30 9.74
CA LEU A 582 7.60 21.36 10.74
C LEU A 582 9.04 21.87 10.78
N ARG A 583 10.02 21.04 10.40
CA ARG A 583 11.44 21.44 10.27
C ARG A 583 11.79 22.09 8.93
N GLY A 584 10.88 22.02 7.94
CA GLY A 584 11.12 22.49 6.58
C GLY A 584 11.93 21.53 5.72
N ASP A 585 12.07 20.25 6.12
CA ASP A 585 12.79 19.22 5.36
C ASP A 585 12.02 18.79 4.09
N ILE A 586 10.70 19.04 4.08
CA ILE A 586 9.76 18.77 2.98
C ILE A 586 8.72 19.91 2.95
N GLN A 587 8.25 20.27 1.75
CA GLN A 587 7.19 21.27 1.56
C GLN A 587 5.81 20.62 1.55
#